data_AF-A0A8J6RSU1-F1
#
_entry.id   AF-A0A8J6RSU1-F1
#
_cell.length_a   1.000
_cell.length_b   1.000
_cell.length_c   1.000
_cell.angle_alpha   90.00
_cell.angle_beta   90.00
_cell.angle_gamma   90.00
#
_symmetry.space_group_name_H-M   'P 1'
#
loop_
_entity.id
_entity.type
_entity.pdbx_description
1 polymer ?
#
loop_
_entity_poly.entity_id
_entity_poly.type
_entity_poly.pdbx_seq_one_letter_code
_entity_poly.pdbx_strand_id
1 'polypeptide(L)'
;MLTANKGFIPEDLFKAPEYELAKNHNKELPDVEKIATRARYLDSLAPISAIQVFEEIPGIKKSTISLNTETFFEVWNVISGRVLLPEDLEFLKQDANRVESIAKNLLWLGESWLSSQIFEKKLKVENWEDVQKVVNRYEYEYEFIDIVEVPYKVSLEPHKNKFGEVNEYWGVYPTCWNISLNRTRGFNGCYIINDYNSSYRFNIEVWAGIPFFRNVKTGEVVTLENL
;
A
#
# COMPACT_ATOMS: atom_id res chain seq x y z
N MET A 1 22.10 -22.24 15.28
CA MET A 1 21.14 -22.07 16.38
C MET A 1 20.74 -20.60 16.34
N LEU A 2 19.64 -20.28 15.64
CA LEU A 2 19.20 -18.91 15.41
C LEU A 2 18.64 -18.37 16.72
N THR A 3 19.33 -17.41 17.32
CA THR A 3 18.83 -16.67 18.48
C THR A 3 17.58 -15.90 18.05
N ALA A 4 16.44 -16.23 18.67
CA ALA A 4 15.20 -15.48 18.57
C ALA A 4 15.50 -13.98 18.76
N ASN A 5 15.37 -13.21 17.68
CA ASN A 5 15.30 -11.76 17.78
C ASN A 5 14.10 -11.48 18.69
N LYS A 6 14.34 -10.90 19.87
CA LYS A 6 13.29 -10.20 20.63
C LYS A 6 12.85 -9.03 19.76
N GLY A 7 11.95 -9.33 18.82
CA GLY A 7 11.74 -8.60 17.58
C GLY A 7 10.92 -7.35 17.78
N PHE A 8 11.27 -6.35 16.98
CA PHE A 8 10.56 -5.09 16.80
C PHE A 8 9.07 -5.26 16.47
N ILE A 9 8.73 -6.31 15.72
CA ILE A 9 7.38 -6.85 15.63
C ILE A 9 7.36 -8.12 16.51
N PRO A 10 6.34 -8.31 17.37
CA PRO A 10 6.14 -9.56 18.09
C PRO A 10 5.99 -10.75 17.13
N GLU A 11 6.64 -11.88 17.41
CA GLU A 11 6.67 -13.06 16.52
C GLU A 11 5.26 -13.59 16.18
N ASP A 12 4.29 -13.44 17.08
CA ASP A 12 2.89 -13.82 16.88
C ASP A 12 2.19 -13.00 15.78
N LEU A 13 2.70 -11.80 15.45
CA LEU A 13 2.17 -10.98 14.37
C LEU A 13 2.77 -11.33 13.00
N PHE A 14 3.83 -12.15 12.92
CA PHE A 14 4.55 -12.39 11.67
C PHE A 14 3.74 -13.17 10.64
N LYS A 15 2.87 -14.06 11.09
CA LYS A 15 2.08 -14.91 10.21
C LYS A 15 0.69 -14.33 10.04
N ALA A 16 0.23 -14.31 8.80
CA ALA A 16 -1.14 -13.94 8.52
C ALA A 16 -2.06 -15.10 8.91
N PRO A 17 -3.28 -14.82 9.39
CA PRO A 17 -4.26 -15.86 9.62
C PRO A 17 -4.58 -16.61 8.33
N GLU A 18 -5.02 -17.87 8.47
CA GLU A 18 -5.47 -18.66 7.33
C GLU A 18 -6.82 -18.15 6.81
N TYR A 19 -7.03 -18.23 5.50
CA TYR A 19 -8.24 -17.76 4.84
C TYR A 19 -8.93 -18.90 4.10
N GLU A 20 -10.23 -19.12 4.36
CA GLU A 20 -10.95 -20.29 3.87
C GLU A 20 -11.06 -20.36 2.35
N LEU A 21 -11.24 -19.21 1.69
CA LEU A 21 -11.31 -19.14 0.22
C LEU A 21 -9.93 -19.23 -0.44
N ALA A 22 -8.85 -19.46 0.33
CA ALA A 22 -7.52 -19.47 -0.23
C ALA A 22 -7.28 -20.57 -1.28
N LYS A 23 -8.06 -21.65 -1.22
CA LYS A 23 -8.11 -22.72 -2.23
C LYS A 23 -8.50 -22.24 -3.63
N ASN A 24 -9.23 -21.12 -3.74
CA ASN A 24 -9.74 -20.59 -4.99
C ASN A 24 -8.85 -19.50 -5.61
N HIS A 25 -7.73 -19.10 -4.98
CA HIS A 25 -6.85 -18.04 -5.49
C HIS A 25 -6.30 -18.29 -6.91
N ASN A 26 -6.08 -19.56 -7.26
CA ASN A 26 -5.48 -19.95 -8.53
C ASN A 26 -6.46 -19.91 -9.71
N LYS A 27 -7.75 -19.67 -9.46
CA LYS A 27 -8.73 -19.51 -10.52
C LYS A 27 -8.49 -18.17 -11.22
N GLU A 28 -8.42 -18.21 -12.55
CA GLU A 28 -8.15 -17.03 -13.35
C GLU A 28 -9.43 -16.22 -13.59
N LEU A 29 -9.35 -14.92 -13.38
CA LEU A 29 -10.37 -14.00 -13.88
C LEU A 29 -9.99 -13.57 -15.31
N PRO A 30 -10.99 -13.29 -16.16
CA PRO A 30 -10.73 -12.67 -17.45
C PRO A 30 -9.92 -11.38 -17.30
N ASP A 31 -8.95 -11.19 -18.18
CA ASP A 31 -8.03 -10.05 -18.15
C ASP A 31 -8.77 -8.72 -18.33
N VAL A 32 -8.79 -7.92 -17.26
CA VAL A 32 -9.45 -6.61 -17.18
C VAL A 32 -8.85 -5.64 -18.21
N GLU A 33 -7.53 -5.68 -18.44
CA GLU A 33 -6.84 -4.76 -19.37
C GLU A 33 -7.21 -5.06 -20.83
N LYS A 34 -7.46 -6.33 -21.17
CA LYS A 34 -7.93 -6.72 -22.51
C LYS A 34 -9.39 -6.32 -22.78
N ILE A 35 -10.21 -6.15 -21.75
CA ILE A 35 -11.61 -5.74 -21.86
C ILE A 35 -11.75 -4.20 -21.77
N ALA A 36 -10.85 -3.53 -21.05
CA ALA A 36 -10.92 -2.10 -20.74
C ALA A 36 -10.24 -1.19 -21.78
N THR A 37 -10.30 -1.53 -23.08
CA THR A 37 -9.97 -0.57 -24.14
C THR A 37 -11.05 0.52 -24.19
N ARG A 38 -10.85 1.57 -23.39
CA ARG A 38 -11.55 2.86 -23.42
C ARG A 38 -13.04 2.82 -23.01
N ALA A 39 -13.32 2.36 -21.79
CA ALA A 39 -14.57 2.62 -21.08
C ALA A 39 -14.30 2.87 -19.58
N ARG A 40 -15.24 3.53 -18.89
CA ARG A 40 -15.15 3.80 -17.44
C ARG A 40 -14.87 2.49 -16.71
N TYR A 41 -13.76 2.45 -15.97
CA TYR A 41 -13.25 1.26 -15.26
C TYR A 41 -14.33 0.51 -14.45
N LEU A 42 -15.30 1.24 -13.90
CA LEU A 42 -16.41 0.66 -13.12
C LEU A 42 -17.40 -0.15 -13.97
N ASP A 43 -17.69 0.27 -15.20
CA ASP A 43 -18.64 -0.43 -16.09
C ASP A 43 -18.04 -1.75 -16.60
N SER A 44 -16.71 -1.79 -16.79
CA SER A 44 -15.97 -3.00 -17.17
C SER A 44 -15.80 -4.02 -16.04
N LEU A 45 -15.94 -3.60 -14.78
CA LEU A 45 -15.82 -4.51 -13.63
C LEU A 45 -17.08 -5.35 -13.40
N ALA A 46 -18.26 -4.90 -13.83
CA ALA A 46 -19.51 -5.61 -13.53
C ALA A 46 -19.52 -7.07 -14.06
N PRO A 47 -19.13 -7.37 -15.31
CA PRO A 47 -19.05 -8.76 -15.79
C PRO A 47 -18.00 -9.61 -15.05
N ILE A 48 -16.86 -9.02 -14.67
CA ILE A 48 -15.76 -9.71 -14.00
C ILE A 48 -16.12 -10.01 -12.55
N SER A 49 -16.79 -9.07 -11.88
CA SER A 49 -17.32 -9.27 -10.53
C SER A 49 -18.33 -10.40 -10.46
N ALA A 50 -19.17 -10.57 -11.50
CA ALA A 50 -20.13 -11.67 -11.53
C ALA A 50 -19.46 -13.05 -11.59
N ILE A 51 -18.38 -13.19 -12.38
CA ILE A 51 -17.58 -14.42 -12.43
C ILE A 51 -16.89 -14.65 -11.08
N GLN A 52 -16.30 -13.59 -10.53
CA GLN A 52 -15.59 -13.65 -9.25
C GLN A 52 -16.52 -14.15 -8.12
N VAL A 53 -17.74 -13.64 -8.05
CA VAL A 53 -18.77 -14.07 -7.09
C VAL A 53 -19.19 -15.51 -7.35
N PHE A 54 -19.55 -15.84 -8.59
CA PHE A 54 -20.06 -17.17 -8.94
C PHE A 54 -19.04 -18.27 -8.63
N GLU A 55 -17.76 -18.00 -8.87
CA GLU A 55 -16.68 -18.96 -8.65
C GLU A 55 -16.00 -18.85 -7.27
N GLU A 56 -16.48 -17.94 -6.41
CA GLU A 56 -15.91 -17.64 -5.09
C GLU A 56 -14.39 -17.37 -5.17
N ILE A 57 -13.98 -16.59 -6.18
CA ILE A 57 -12.59 -16.20 -6.38
C ILE A 57 -12.30 -15.01 -5.48
N PRO A 58 -11.38 -15.12 -4.51
CA PRO A 58 -11.11 -14.02 -3.60
C PRO A 58 -10.45 -12.82 -4.30
N GLY A 59 -10.82 -11.63 -3.82
CA GLY A 59 -10.28 -10.34 -4.25
C GLY A 59 -8.98 -9.94 -3.54
N ILE A 60 -8.49 -10.80 -2.65
CA ILE A 60 -7.31 -10.58 -1.81
C ILE A 60 -6.21 -11.59 -2.14
N LYS A 61 -4.99 -11.30 -1.71
CA LYS A 61 -3.85 -12.21 -1.79
C LYS A 61 -2.99 -12.11 -0.53
N LYS A 62 -2.43 -13.24 -0.10
CA LYS A 62 -1.40 -13.24 0.91
C LYS A 62 -0.10 -12.73 0.31
N SER A 63 0.50 -11.74 0.94
CA SER A 63 1.76 -11.13 0.55
C SER A 63 2.77 -11.32 1.66
N THR A 64 4.00 -11.65 1.29
CA THR A 64 5.15 -11.65 2.20
C THR A 64 5.89 -10.34 2.03
N ILE A 65 6.03 -9.59 3.12
CA ILE A 65 6.65 -8.26 3.16
C ILE A 65 7.97 -8.37 3.89
N SER A 66 9.05 -7.93 3.25
CA SER A 66 10.39 -7.98 3.83
C SER A 66 10.63 -6.78 4.74
N LEU A 67 11.22 -7.02 5.91
CA LEU A 67 11.85 -5.98 6.74
C LEU A 67 13.34 -5.85 6.39
N ASN A 68 13.95 -6.98 6.05
CA ASN A 68 15.32 -7.11 5.56
C ASN A 68 15.45 -8.46 4.83
N THR A 69 16.68 -8.88 4.52
CA THR A 69 16.96 -10.11 3.79
C THR A 69 16.60 -11.41 4.52
N GLU A 70 16.38 -11.37 5.84
CA GLU A 70 16.16 -12.54 6.70
C GLU A 70 14.84 -12.48 7.49
N THR A 71 14.25 -11.29 7.62
CA THR A 71 13.04 -11.03 8.41
C THR A 71 11.91 -10.59 7.50
N PHE A 72 10.78 -11.29 7.56
CA PHE A 72 9.58 -11.00 6.77
C PHE A 72 8.31 -11.25 7.58
N PHE A 73 7.22 -10.58 7.24
CA PHE A 73 5.90 -10.83 7.81
C PHE A 73 4.87 -11.02 6.70
N GLU A 74 3.73 -11.63 7.02
CA GLU A 74 2.65 -11.88 6.09
C GLU A 74 1.44 -10.98 6.37
N VAL A 75 0.85 -10.47 5.30
CA VAL A 75 -0.42 -9.73 5.31
C VAL A 75 -1.29 -10.16 4.14
N TRP A 76 -2.61 -9.99 4.30
CA TRP A 76 -3.55 -10.10 3.20
C TRP A 76 -3.77 -8.72 2.60
N ASN A 77 -3.53 -8.59 1.30
CA ASN A 77 -3.68 -7.33 0.56
C ASN A 77 -4.73 -7.48 -0.54
N VAL A 78 -5.41 -6.37 -0.86
CA VAL A 78 -6.32 -6.32 -2.01
C VAL A 78 -5.57 -6.49 -3.32
N ILE A 79 -6.16 -7.23 -4.26
CA ILE A 79 -5.69 -7.33 -5.63
C ILE A 79 -6.30 -6.19 -6.44
N SER A 80 -5.46 -5.34 -7.01
CA SER A 80 -5.89 -4.23 -7.86
C SER A 80 -6.82 -4.72 -8.99
N GLY A 81 -7.95 -4.05 -9.15
CA GLY A 81 -8.95 -4.37 -10.17
C GLY A 81 -9.85 -5.57 -9.88
N ARG A 82 -9.77 -6.15 -8.69
CA ARG A 82 -10.76 -7.10 -8.21
C ARG A 82 -11.76 -6.43 -7.28
N VAL A 83 -12.97 -6.98 -7.22
CA VAL A 83 -13.91 -6.67 -6.16
C VAL A 83 -13.52 -7.45 -4.91
N LEU A 84 -14.00 -7.04 -3.74
CA LEU A 84 -13.94 -7.83 -2.52
C LEU A 84 -15.28 -8.53 -2.34
N LEU A 85 -15.26 -9.84 -2.18
CA LEU A 85 -16.41 -10.61 -1.73
C LEU A 85 -16.74 -10.18 -0.28
N PRO A 86 -18.00 -10.35 0.18
CA PRO A 86 -18.35 -10.10 1.58
C PRO A 86 -17.42 -10.82 2.57
N GLU A 87 -17.05 -12.05 2.26
CA GLU A 87 -16.14 -12.89 3.06
C GLU A 87 -14.70 -12.36 3.03
N ASP A 88 -14.25 -11.77 1.92
CA ASP A 88 -12.92 -11.14 1.84
C ASP A 88 -12.86 -9.93 2.78
N LEU A 89 -13.87 -9.06 2.72
CA LEU A 89 -13.92 -7.84 3.50
C LEU A 89 -14.02 -8.13 5.00
N GLU A 90 -14.89 -9.06 5.39
CA GLU A 90 -15.05 -9.45 6.78
C GLU A 90 -13.74 -10.03 7.35
N PHE A 91 -13.05 -10.85 6.57
CA PHE A 91 -11.76 -11.39 6.95
C PHE A 91 -10.67 -10.31 7.12
N LEU A 92 -10.58 -9.36 6.18
CA LEU A 92 -9.66 -8.22 6.30
C LEU A 92 -9.95 -7.37 7.54
N LYS A 93 -11.23 -7.15 7.87
CA LYS A 93 -11.64 -6.43 9.09
C LYS A 93 -11.24 -7.15 10.36
N GLN A 94 -11.36 -8.47 10.39
CA GLN A 94 -10.95 -9.28 11.55
C GLN A 94 -9.44 -9.22 11.79
N ASP A 95 -8.64 -9.18 10.72
CA ASP A 95 -7.17 -9.09 10.82
C ASP A 95 -6.66 -7.64 10.98
N ALA A 96 -7.53 -6.62 10.86
CA ALA A 96 -7.15 -5.21 10.82
C ALA A 96 -6.34 -4.77 12.05
N ASN A 97 -6.69 -5.25 13.25
CA ASN A 97 -5.97 -4.92 14.49
C ASN A 97 -4.52 -5.43 14.50
N ARG A 98 -4.28 -6.63 13.92
CA ARG A 98 -2.93 -7.21 13.79
C ARG A 98 -2.12 -6.38 12.80
N VAL A 99 -2.70 -6.07 11.64
CA VAL A 99 -2.04 -5.28 10.59
C VAL A 99 -1.76 -3.85 11.06
N GLU A 100 -2.67 -3.24 11.82
CA GLU A 100 -2.46 -1.94 12.46
C GLU A 100 -1.30 -1.99 13.46
N SER A 101 -1.15 -3.08 14.21
CA SER A 101 -0.02 -3.26 15.14
C SER A 101 1.31 -3.40 14.41
N ILE A 102 1.32 -4.06 13.25
CA ILE A 102 2.48 -4.10 12.35
C ILE A 102 2.80 -2.71 11.82
N ALA A 103 1.80 -1.98 11.31
CA ALA A 103 1.94 -0.64 10.76
C ALA A 103 2.49 0.34 11.81
N LYS A 104 1.96 0.29 13.05
CA LYS A 104 2.47 1.00 14.22
C LYS A 104 3.95 0.79 14.40
N ASN A 105 4.39 -0.48 14.41
CA ASN A 105 5.80 -0.80 14.52
C ASN A 105 6.56 -0.22 13.34
N LEU A 106 6.16 -0.46 12.09
CA LEU A 106 6.87 0.06 10.90
C LEU A 106 7.20 1.56 10.98
N LEU A 107 6.28 2.40 11.45
CA LEU A 107 6.53 3.85 11.61
C LEU A 107 7.79 4.18 12.42
N TRP A 108 8.14 3.35 13.40
CA TRP A 108 9.33 3.54 14.24
C TRP A 108 10.65 3.21 13.50
N LEU A 109 10.63 2.50 12.37
CA LEU A 109 11.86 2.10 11.67
C LEU A 109 12.48 3.22 10.84
N GLY A 110 11.68 4.18 10.39
CA GLY A 110 12.07 5.02 9.28
C GLY A 110 11.37 6.36 9.27
N GLU A 111 11.74 7.18 8.29
CA GLU A 111 11.04 8.43 8.06
C GLU A 111 9.68 8.16 7.45
N SER A 112 8.64 8.59 8.15
CA SER A 112 7.27 8.29 7.80
C SER A 112 6.52 9.54 7.33
N TRP A 113 5.83 9.41 6.20
CA TRP A 113 5.12 10.51 5.54
C TRP A 113 3.70 10.11 5.21
N LEU A 114 2.73 10.82 5.78
CA LEU A 114 1.31 10.67 5.51
C LEU A 114 0.92 11.54 4.30
N SER A 115 0.22 10.95 3.35
CA SER A 115 -0.22 11.58 2.12
C SER A 115 -1.71 11.33 1.89
N SER A 116 -2.37 12.31 1.27
CA SER A 116 -3.77 12.25 0.85
C SER A 116 -4.02 13.29 -0.22
N GLN A 117 -5.03 13.10 -1.07
CA GLN A 117 -5.34 14.05 -2.15
C GLN A 117 -5.85 15.40 -1.62
N ILE A 118 -6.35 15.45 -0.38
CA ILE A 118 -6.73 16.70 0.29
C ILE A 118 -5.52 17.51 0.77
N PHE A 119 -4.31 16.94 0.76
CA PHE A 119 -3.11 17.66 1.20
C PHE A 119 -2.38 18.29 0.02
N GLU A 120 -1.98 19.55 0.19
CA GLU A 120 -1.05 20.21 -0.75
C GLU A 120 0.35 19.59 -0.69
N LYS A 121 0.75 19.06 0.48
CA LYS A 121 2.05 18.41 0.72
C LYS A 121 1.89 17.24 1.68
N LYS A 122 2.79 16.25 1.57
CA LYS A 122 2.88 15.15 2.54
C LYS A 122 3.19 15.69 3.94
N LEU A 123 2.61 15.07 4.95
CA LEU A 123 2.80 15.42 6.35
C LEU A 123 3.76 14.41 6.98
N LYS A 124 4.81 14.90 7.65
CA LYS A 124 5.67 14.02 8.45
C LYS A 124 4.88 13.51 9.65
N VAL A 125 4.96 12.22 9.93
CA VAL A 125 4.35 11.56 11.10
C VAL A 125 5.42 10.75 11.81
N GLU A 126 5.40 10.76 13.14
CA GLU A 126 6.42 10.05 13.94
C GLU A 126 5.89 8.75 14.56
N ASN A 127 4.58 8.69 14.77
CA ASN A 127 3.90 7.60 15.44
C ASN A 127 2.46 7.46 14.92
N TRP A 128 1.78 6.43 15.39
CA TRP A 128 0.43 6.13 14.94
C TRP A 128 -0.61 7.10 15.51
N GLU A 129 -0.36 7.66 16.69
CA GLU A 129 -1.23 8.67 17.28
C GLU A 129 -1.29 9.93 16.40
N ASP A 130 -0.19 10.30 15.74
CA ASP A 130 -0.16 11.41 14.78
C ASP A 130 -0.96 11.10 13.53
N VAL A 131 -0.87 9.86 13.02
CA VAL A 131 -1.72 9.37 11.92
C VAL A 131 -3.19 9.46 12.32
N GLN A 132 -3.56 8.93 13.50
CA GLN A 132 -4.95 8.94 13.98
C GLN A 132 -5.49 10.34 14.21
N LYS A 133 -4.70 11.28 14.76
CA LYS A 133 -5.11 12.69 14.90
C LYS A 133 -5.49 13.29 13.56
N VAL A 134 -4.70 13.03 12.52
CA VAL A 134 -4.96 13.57 11.18
C VAL A 134 -6.18 12.89 10.57
N VAL A 135 -6.24 11.56 10.58
CA VAL A 135 -7.36 10.77 10.04
C VAL A 135 -8.70 11.15 10.70
N ASN A 136 -8.73 11.25 12.03
CA ASN A 136 -9.91 11.62 12.79
C ASN A 136 -10.35 13.07 12.54
N ARG A 137 -9.41 13.99 12.28
CA ARG A 137 -9.73 15.38 11.93
C ARG A 137 -10.56 15.48 10.65
N TYR A 138 -10.42 14.51 9.74
CA TYR A 138 -11.19 14.43 8.51
C TYR A 138 -12.36 13.45 8.58
N GLU A 139 -12.73 12.99 9.79
CA GLU A 139 -13.83 12.05 10.02
C GLU A 139 -13.70 10.79 9.14
N TYR A 140 -12.47 10.38 8.88
CA TYR A 140 -12.20 9.24 8.01
C TYR A 140 -12.10 7.96 8.82
N GLU A 141 -13.03 7.04 8.55
CA GLU A 141 -13.03 5.70 9.12
C GLU A 141 -12.58 4.69 8.06
N TYR A 142 -11.39 4.12 8.27
CA TYR A 142 -10.91 2.99 7.48
C TYR A 142 -11.46 1.68 8.06
N GLU A 143 -11.64 0.70 7.19
CA GLU A 143 -12.14 -0.63 7.54
C GLU A 143 -11.02 -1.67 7.66
N PHE A 144 -9.97 -1.52 6.87
CA PHE A 144 -8.79 -2.38 6.89
C PHE A 144 -7.57 -1.64 6.35
N ILE A 145 -6.40 -2.29 6.44
CA ILE A 145 -5.10 -1.74 6.04
C ILE A 145 -4.44 -2.68 5.04
N ASP A 146 -3.96 -2.12 3.92
CA ASP A 146 -3.02 -2.83 3.03
C ASP A 146 -1.58 -2.38 3.33
N ILE A 147 -0.63 -3.30 3.25
CA ILE A 147 0.81 -2.99 3.35
C ILE A 147 1.54 -3.60 2.15
N VAL A 148 2.21 -2.74 1.38
CA VAL A 148 2.99 -3.16 0.20
C VAL A 148 4.42 -2.68 0.35
N GLU A 149 5.37 -3.57 0.06
CA GLU A 149 6.78 -3.23 -0.05
C GLU A 149 7.09 -2.67 -1.44
N VAL A 150 7.75 -1.52 -1.47
CA VAL A 150 8.45 -1.01 -2.64
C VAL A 150 9.93 -1.27 -2.42
N PRO A 151 10.55 -2.20 -3.17
CA PRO A 151 11.94 -2.55 -2.96
C PRO A 151 12.87 -1.40 -3.33
N TYR A 152 14.09 -1.45 -2.80
CA TYR A 152 15.16 -0.54 -3.19
C TYR A 152 15.25 -0.38 -4.72
N LYS A 153 15.32 0.86 -5.18
CA LYS A 153 15.35 1.20 -6.60
C LYS A 153 16.36 2.30 -6.87
N VAL A 154 17.10 2.14 -7.97
CA VAL A 154 17.88 3.22 -8.59
C VAL A 154 17.32 3.48 -9.96
N SER A 155 16.97 4.73 -10.26
CA SER A 155 16.48 5.14 -11.59
C SER A 155 17.11 6.44 -12.05
N LEU A 156 17.26 6.55 -13.37
CA LEU A 156 17.65 7.81 -14.03
C LEU A 156 16.40 8.65 -14.26
N GLU A 157 16.39 9.88 -13.77
CA GLU A 157 15.20 10.74 -13.75
C GLU A 157 15.54 12.18 -14.15
N PRO A 158 14.71 12.82 -14.99
CA PRO A 158 14.89 14.22 -15.36
C PRO A 158 14.31 15.15 -14.29
N HIS A 159 15.13 16.07 -13.77
CA HIS A 159 14.67 17.14 -12.87
C HIS A 159 14.97 18.51 -13.47
N LYS A 160 14.01 19.44 -13.33
CA LYS A 160 14.21 20.84 -13.72
C LYS A 160 14.91 21.58 -12.60
N ASN A 161 15.99 22.27 -12.91
CA ASN A 161 16.58 23.21 -11.97
C ASN A 161 15.73 24.50 -11.86
N LYS A 162 16.11 25.38 -10.94
CA LYS A 162 15.49 26.72 -10.74
C LYS A 162 15.48 27.63 -11.97
N PHE A 163 16.29 27.33 -12.99
CA PHE A 163 16.36 28.07 -14.26
C PHE A 163 15.54 27.39 -15.37
N GLY A 164 14.83 26.30 -15.07
CA GLY A 164 14.02 25.56 -16.01
C GLY A 164 14.79 24.57 -16.89
N GLU A 165 16.10 24.42 -16.70
CA GLU A 165 16.92 23.47 -17.44
C GLU A 165 16.69 22.05 -16.90
N VAL A 166 16.47 21.11 -17.82
CA VAL A 166 16.32 19.70 -17.47
C VAL A 166 17.69 19.07 -17.31
N ASN A 167 18.00 18.65 -16.09
CA ASN A 167 19.19 17.89 -15.77
C ASN A 167 18.81 16.46 -15.42
N GLU A 168 19.72 15.52 -15.69
CA GLU A 168 19.55 14.12 -15.35
C GLU A 168 20.15 13.84 -13.97
N TYR A 169 19.42 13.08 -13.16
CA TYR A 169 19.84 12.63 -11.85
C TYR A 169 19.67 11.12 -11.71
N TRP A 170 20.59 10.49 -11.00
CA TRP A 170 20.37 9.17 -10.42
C TRP A 170 19.56 9.35 -9.14
N GLY A 171 18.29 8.99 -9.16
CA GLY A 171 17.45 8.85 -7.98
C GLY A 171 17.74 7.52 -7.29
N VAL A 172 18.08 7.58 -6.01
CA VAL A 172 18.30 6.42 -5.15
C VAL A 172 17.18 6.40 -4.12
N TYR A 173 16.37 5.36 -4.20
CA TYR A 173 15.18 5.15 -3.40
C TYR A 173 15.39 3.93 -2.51
N PRO A 174 15.58 4.14 -1.19
CA PRO A 174 15.56 3.07 -0.20
C PRO A 174 14.25 2.27 -0.25
N THR A 175 14.27 1.06 0.31
CA THR A 175 13.03 0.29 0.51
C THR A 175 12.01 1.16 1.25
N CYS A 176 10.76 1.09 0.79
CA CYS A 176 9.64 1.83 1.36
C CYS A 176 8.48 0.88 1.61
N TRP A 177 7.85 0.99 2.77
CA TRP A 177 6.57 0.32 3.05
C TRP A 177 5.44 1.31 2.85
N ASN A 178 4.57 1.02 1.89
CA ASN A 178 3.35 1.77 1.62
C ASN A 178 2.21 1.14 2.41
N ILE A 179 1.61 1.93 3.30
CA ILE A 179 0.50 1.52 4.14
C ILE A 179 -0.73 2.31 3.69
N SER A 180 -1.74 1.63 3.16
CA SER A 180 -2.99 2.26 2.72
C SER A 180 -4.09 2.03 3.75
N LEU A 181 -4.73 3.12 4.20
CA LEU A 181 -5.92 3.06 5.05
C LEU A 181 -7.13 3.02 4.13
N ASN A 182 -7.83 1.88 4.08
CA ASN A 182 -8.83 1.61 3.07
C ASN A 182 -10.25 1.67 3.64
N ARG A 183 -11.14 2.33 2.90
CA ARG A 183 -12.59 2.29 3.10
C ARG A 183 -13.25 1.75 1.85
N THR A 184 -14.26 0.92 2.00
CA THR A 184 -15.00 0.33 0.90
C THR A 184 -16.34 1.00 0.66
N ARG A 185 -16.92 0.70 -0.49
CA ARG A 185 -18.33 0.95 -0.79
C ARG A 185 -18.92 -0.28 -1.47
N GLY A 186 -20.22 -0.49 -1.29
CA GLY A 186 -20.95 -1.56 -1.97
C GLY A 186 -20.93 -1.39 -3.50
N PHE A 187 -20.81 -2.50 -4.21
CA PHE A 187 -20.82 -2.61 -5.67
C PHE A 187 -21.37 -3.97 -6.10
N ASN A 188 -22.59 -4.03 -6.65
CA ASN A 188 -23.20 -5.25 -7.18
C ASN A 188 -23.16 -6.46 -6.24
N GLY A 189 -23.51 -6.27 -4.95
CA GLY A 189 -23.46 -7.34 -3.93
C GLY A 189 -22.05 -7.66 -3.41
N CYS A 190 -21.03 -6.99 -3.92
CA CYS A 190 -19.64 -7.03 -3.47
C CYS A 190 -19.22 -5.67 -2.93
N TYR A 191 -17.92 -5.50 -2.72
CA TYR A 191 -17.31 -4.25 -2.27
C TYR A 191 -16.15 -3.85 -3.18
N ILE A 192 -15.90 -2.56 -3.29
CA ILE A 192 -14.70 -1.98 -3.93
C ILE A 192 -14.09 -0.93 -3.02
N ILE A 193 -12.78 -0.72 -3.13
CA ILE A 193 -12.13 0.41 -2.45
C ILE A 193 -12.75 1.70 -2.97
N ASN A 194 -13.10 2.60 -2.07
CA ASN A 194 -13.80 3.84 -2.37
C ASN A 194 -12.83 4.93 -2.90
N ASP A 195 -12.17 4.63 -4.02
CA ASP A 195 -11.16 5.49 -4.66
C ASP A 195 -11.79 6.59 -5.54
N TYR A 196 -12.99 6.37 -6.09
CA TYR A 196 -13.54 7.21 -7.16
C TYR A 196 -14.18 8.52 -6.70
N ASN A 197 -14.52 8.67 -5.43
CA ASN A 197 -15.24 9.84 -4.89
C ASN A 197 -14.70 10.34 -3.56
N SER A 198 -13.57 9.83 -3.06
CA SER A 198 -13.00 10.30 -1.81
C SER A 198 -11.62 10.90 -2.06
N SER A 199 -11.52 12.22 -1.93
CA SER A 199 -10.23 12.91 -1.76
C SER A 199 -9.49 12.41 -0.49
N TYR A 200 -10.16 11.60 0.33
CA TYR A 200 -9.80 11.12 1.66
C TYR A 200 -9.09 9.76 1.63
N ARG A 201 -8.29 9.45 0.61
CA ARG A 201 -7.41 8.27 0.68
C ARG A 201 -6.14 8.62 1.43
N PHE A 202 -5.94 7.99 2.58
CA PHE A 202 -4.74 8.18 3.39
C PHE A 202 -3.75 7.05 3.09
N ASN A 203 -2.55 7.43 2.65
CA ASN A 203 -1.44 6.50 2.47
C ASN A 203 -0.24 6.99 3.26
N ILE A 204 0.43 6.08 3.96
CA ILE A 204 1.64 6.35 4.70
C ILE A 204 2.79 5.67 3.98
N GLU A 205 3.86 6.41 3.73
CA GLU A 205 5.12 5.89 3.24
C GLU A 205 6.09 5.82 4.40
N VAL A 206 6.68 4.66 4.65
CA VAL A 206 7.73 4.47 5.65
C VAL A 206 9.01 4.13 4.92
N TRP A 207 9.97 5.06 4.90
CA TRP A 207 11.22 4.89 4.18
C TRP A 207 12.31 4.33 5.10
N ALA A 208 12.93 3.22 4.69
CA ALA A 208 14.08 2.61 5.39
C ALA A 208 15.37 3.45 5.35
N GLY A 209 15.34 4.60 4.66
CA GLY A 209 16.40 5.59 4.58
C GLY A 209 15.92 6.81 3.78
N ILE A 210 16.72 7.87 3.73
CA ILE A 210 16.34 9.10 3.03
C ILE A 210 16.60 8.96 1.53
N PRO A 211 15.57 9.10 0.66
CA PRO A 211 15.80 9.16 -0.78
C PRO A 211 16.65 10.36 -1.17
N PHE A 212 17.58 10.15 -2.12
CA PHE A 212 18.45 11.21 -2.62
C PHE A 212 18.68 11.09 -4.11
N PHE A 213 19.11 12.19 -4.71
CA PHE A 213 19.31 12.32 -6.13
C PHE A 213 20.70 12.86 -6.39
N ARG A 214 21.44 12.20 -7.27
CA ARG A 214 22.79 12.60 -7.64
C ARG A 214 22.82 13.08 -9.08
N ASN A 215 23.18 14.34 -9.29
CA ASN A 215 23.31 14.91 -10.62
C ASN A 215 24.36 14.12 -11.43
N VAL A 216 23.98 13.69 -12.63
CA VAL A 216 24.81 12.83 -13.48
C VAL A 216 26.09 13.53 -13.93
N LYS A 217 26.03 14.85 -14.16
CA LYS A 217 27.16 15.64 -14.69
C LYS A 217 28.05 16.20 -13.58
N THR A 218 27.45 16.77 -12.54
CA THR A 218 28.19 17.50 -11.49
C THR A 218 28.52 16.63 -10.28
N GLY A 219 27.81 15.50 -10.09
CA GLY A 219 27.94 14.66 -8.90
C GLY A 219 27.30 15.23 -7.64
N GLU A 220 26.70 16.43 -7.73
CA GLU A 220 25.96 17.09 -6.66
C GLU A 220 24.81 16.20 -6.16
N VAL A 221 24.62 16.16 -4.84
CA VAL A 221 23.59 15.35 -4.18
C VAL A 221 22.54 16.26 -3.57
N VAL A 222 21.26 15.99 -3.87
CA VAL A 222 20.10 16.68 -3.33
C VAL A 222 19.12 15.66 -2.75
N THR A 223 18.39 16.03 -1.70
CA THR A 223 17.33 15.18 -1.12
C THR A 223 15.97 15.59 -1.67
N LEU A 224 14.96 14.74 -1.46
CA LEU A 224 13.60 14.94 -1.95
C LEU A 224 12.95 16.26 -1.44
N GLU A 225 13.39 16.75 -0.27
CA GLU A 225 12.93 18.04 0.29
C GLU A 225 13.55 19.27 -0.39
N ASN A 226 14.67 19.10 -1.10
CA ASN A 226 15.47 20.18 -1.68
C ASN A 226 15.48 20.18 -3.21
N LEU A 227 14.66 19.33 -3.83
CA LEU A 227 14.41 19.27 -5.28
C LEU A 227 13.24 20.16 -5.69
#